data_AF-X0SBB2-F1
#
_entry.id   AF-X0SBB2-F1
#
_cell.length_a   1.000
_cell.length_b   1.000
_cell.length_c   1.000
_cell.angle_alpha   90.00
_cell.angle_beta   90.00
_cell.angle_gamma   90.00
#
_symmetry.space_group_name_H-M   'P 1'
#
loop_
_entity.id
_entity.type
_entity.pdbx_description
1 polymer ?
#
loop_
_entity_poly.entity_id
_entity_poly.type
_entity_poly.pdbx_seq_one_letter_code
_entity_poly.pdbx_strand_id
1 'polypeptide(L)'
;MKLKLNTLTKGLIFVGIVTILFSIGWHIKYPDTSQLVLFVIQGILILGFAYLCEWTRKMKESHEELDDRISAMDNWVREEFKKRPK
;
A
#
# COMPACT_ATOMS: atom_id res chain seq x y z
N MET A 1 15.20 -1.09 10.06
CA MET A 1 13.79 -1.27 10.51
C MET A 1 12.90 -1.41 9.29
N LYS A 2 12.42 -2.62 8.95
CA LYS A 2 11.37 -2.80 7.94
C LYS A 2 10.04 -2.36 8.55
N LEU A 3 9.73 -1.06 8.53
CA LEU A 3 8.37 -0.60 8.86
C LEU A 3 7.42 -1.31 7.90
N LYS A 4 6.58 -2.20 8.42
CA LYS A 4 5.59 -2.92 7.61
C LYS A 4 4.66 -1.87 7.01
N LEU A 5 4.76 -1.64 5.70
CA LEU A 5 3.86 -0.74 4.96
C LEU A 5 2.39 -1.00 5.31
N ASN A 6 2.02 -2.24 5.62
CA ASN A 6 0.69 -2.62 6.10
C ASN A 6 0.22 -1.86 7.35
N THR A 7 1.12 -1.56 8.30
CA THR A 7 0.77 -0.77 9.49
C THR A 7 0.58 0.69 9.13
N LEU A 8 1.37 1.20 8.18
CA LEU A 8 1.32 2.58 7.73
C LEU A 8 0.06 2.87 6.90
N THR A 9 -0.30 1.98 5.97
CA THR A 9 -1.52 2.07 5.16
C THR A 9 -2.78 1.98 6.03
N LYS A 10 -2.81 1.04 7.00
CA LYS A 10 -3.93 0.94 7.95
C LYS A 10 -4.06 2.20 8.82
N GLY A 11 -2.93 2.77 9.26
CA GLY A 11 -2.90 4.04 9.99
C GLY A 11 -3.45 5.21 9.17
N LEU A 12 -3.05 5.33 7.91
CA LEU A 12 -3.54 6.37 7.00
C LEU A 12 -5.06 6.26 6.76
N ILE A 13 -5.58 5.05 6.58
CA ILE A 13 -7.03 4.82 6.44
C ILE A 13 -7.77 5.25 7.72
N PHE A 14 -7.26 4.88 8.89
CA PHE A 14 -7.87 5.26 10.17
C PHE A 14 -7.91 6.79 10.36
N VAL A 15 -6.79 7.47 10.09
CA VAL A 15 -6.71 8.94 10.16
C VAL A 15 -7.69 9.59 9.18
N GLY A 16 -7.82 9.05 7.97
CA GLY A 16 -8.79 9.51 6.98
C GLY A 16 -10.23 9.42 7.48
N ILE A 17 -10.64 8.27 8.03
CA ILE A 17 -11.99 8.05 8.57
C ILE A 17 -12.28 8.99 9.74
N VAL A 18 -11.35 9.12 10.69
CA VAL A 18 -11.50 10.01 11.85
C VAL A 18 -11.67 11.47 11.40
N THR A 19 -10.90 11.90 10.41
CA THR A 19 -10.97 13.26 9.86
C THR A 19 -12.33 13.53 9.21
N ILE A 20 -12.88 12.57 8.46
CA ILE A 20 -14.21 12.69 7.84
C ILE A 20 -15.30 12.78 8.92
N LEU A 21 -15.27 11.90 9.92
CA LEU A 21 -16.24 11.91 11.02
C LEU A 21 -16.19 13.22 11.82
N PHE A 22 -14.99 13.72 12.09
CA PHE A 22 -14.80 15.01 12.76
C PHE A 22 -15.35 16.16 11.91
N SER A 23 -15.09 16.17 10.61
CA SER A 23 -15.63 17.17 9.69
C SER A 23 -17.16 17.16 9.63
N ILE A 24 -17.80 15.98 9.64
CA ILE A 24 -19.26 15.86 9.65
C ILE A 24 -19.82 16.41 10.96
N GLY A 25 -19.24 16.03 12.11
CA GLY A 25 -19.65 16.56 13.41
C GLY A 25 -19.48 18.07 13.53
N TRP A 26 -18.40 18.61 12.95
CA TRP A 26 -18.17 20.05 12.89
C TRP A 26 -19.20 20.76 12.00
N HIS A 27 -19.52 20.19 10.83
CA HIS A 27 -20.50 20.77 9.91
C HIS A 27 -21.93 20.80 10.49
N ILE A 28 -22.31 19.81 11.29
CA ILE A 28 -23.59 19.81 12.02
C ILE A 28 -23.69 20.99 12.98
N LYS A 29 -22.57 21.33 13.65
CA LYS A 29 -22.51 22.44 14.61
C LYS A 29 -22.34 23.80 13.94
N TYR A 30 -21.59 23.84 12.83
CA TYR A 30 -21.29 25.03 12.04
C TYR A 30 -21.44 24.66 10.56
N PRO A 31 -22.61 24.95 9.94
CA PRO A 31 -22.88 24.58 8.56
C PRO A 31 -22.09 25.47 7.59
N ASP A 32 -20.79 25.22 7.50
CA ASP A 32 -19.87 25.79 6.54
C ASP A 32 -19.57 24.72 5.48
N THR A 33 -20.16 24.91 4.30
CA THR A 33 -20.03 24.00 3.16
C THR A 33 -18.62 24.03 2.56
N SER A 34 -17.91 25.15 2.67
CA SER A 34 -16.55 25.30 2.14
C SER A 34 -15.57 24.41 2.89
N GLN A 35 -15.70 24.31 4.22
CA GLN A 35 -14.87 23.40 5.02
C GLN A 35 -15.17 21.94 4.72
N LEU A 36 -16.44 21.57 4.59
CA LEU A 36 -16.85 20.20 4.25
C LEU A 36 -16.21 19.73 2.93
N VAL A 37 -16.25 20.58 1.89
CA VAL A 37 -15.64 20.26 0.58
C VAL A 37 -14.14 20.05 0.70
N LEU A 38 -13.43 20.89 1.46
CA LEU A 38 -11.99 20.74 1.68
C LEU A 38 -11.65 19.42 2.38
N PHE A 39 -12.37 19.05 3.44
CA PHE A 39 -12.14 17.80 4.15
C PHE A 39 -12.45 16.56 3.29
N VAL A 40 -13.48 16.62 2.44
CA VAL A 40 -13.79 15.55 1.49
C VAL A 40 -12.68 15.39 0.46
N ILE A 41 -12.20 16.49 -0.14
CA ILE A 41 -11.08 16.46 -1.09
C ILE A 41 -9.83 15.88 -0.43
N GLN A 42 -9.51 16.35 0.78
CA GLN A 42 -8.34 15.87 1.53
C GLN A 42 -8.46 14.38 1.87
N GLY A 43 -9.65 13.90 2.26
CA GLY A 43 -9.92 12.49 2.50
C GLY A 43 -9.71 11.62 1.26
N ILE A 44 -10.19 12.07 0.10
CA ILE A 44 -9.97 11.38 -1.19
C ILE A 44 -8.48 11.30 -1.53
N LEU A 45 -7.72 12.38 -1.34
CA LEU A 45 -6.27 12.40 -1.59
C LEU A 45 -5.52 11.41 -0.69
N ILE A 46 -5.86 11.34 0.60
CA ILE A 46 -5.25 10.41 1.55
C ILE A 46 -5.57 8.95 1.16
N LEU A 47 -6.82 8.66 0.80
CA LEU A 47 -7.22 7.32 0.35
C LEU A 47 -6.53 6.93 -0.96
N GLY A 48 -6.45 7.86 -1.93
CA GLY A 48 -5.72 7.64 -3.18
C GLY A 48 -4.23 7.37 -2.96
N PHE A 49 -3.60 8.11 -2.04
CA PHE A 49 -2.21 7.87 -1.66
C PHE A 49 -2.02 6.50 -0.99
N ALA A 50 -2.92 6.14 -0.06
CA ALA A 50 -2.90 4.81 0.58
C ALA A 50 -3.02 3.68 -0.45
N TYR A 51 -3.89 3.84 -1.45
CA TYR A 51 -4.04 2.89 -2.56
C TYR A 51 -2.77 2.79 -3.41
N LEU A 52 -2.13 3.91 -3.77
CA LEU A 52 -0.86 3.92 -4.51
C LEU A 52 0.26 3.22 -3.73
N CYS A 53 0.35 3.43 -2.41
CA CYS A 53 1.30 2.71 -1.56
C CYS A 53 1.04 1.21 -1.55
N GLU A 54 -0.23 0.77 -1.51
CA GLU A 54 -0.55 -0.65 -1.57
C GLU A 54 -0.28 -1.26 -2.96
N TRP A 55 -0.55 -0.52 -4.02
CA TRP A 55 -0.30 -0.95 -5.40
C TRP A 55 1.20 -1.12 -5.68
N THR A 56 2.02 -0.14 -5.30
CA THR A 56 3.48 -0.23 -5.43
C THR A 56 4.07 -1.37 -4.60
N ARG A 57 3.51 -1.65 -3.42
CA ARG A 57 3.89 -2.83 -2.62
C ARG A 57 3.57 -4.13 -3.35
N LYS A 58 2.36 -4.29 -3.89
CA LYS A 58 1.97 -5.52 -4.61
C LYS A 58 2.83 -5.75 -5.86
N MET A 59 3.17 -4.69 -6.59
CA MET A 59 4.12 -4.76 -7.70
C MET A 59 5.49 -5.28 -7.22
N LYS A 60 6.01 -4.73 -6.12
CA LYS A 60 7.31 -5.15 -5.58
C LYS A 60 7.31 -6.60 -5.07
N GLU A 61 6.28 -7.03 -4.35
CA GLU A 61 6.13 -8.42 -3.90
C GLU A 61 6.04 -9.40 -5.08
N SER A 62 5.30 -9.04 -6.13
CA SER A 62 5.23 -9.87 -7.34
C SER A 62 6.57 -9.98 -8.06
N HIS A 63 7.42 -8.95 -8.00
CA HIS A 63 8.76 -9.00 -8.57
C HIS A 63 9.73 -9.80 -7.70
N GLU A 64 9.69 -9.65 -6.37
CA GLU A 64 10.50 -10.47 -5.44
C GLU A 64 10.15 -11.96 -5.57
N GLU A 65 8.87 -12.31 -5.66
CA GLU A 65 8.44 -13.71 -5.82
C GLU A 65 8.84 -14.29 -7.19
N LEU A 66 8.84 -13.46 -8.25
CA LEU A 66 9.29 -13.87 -9.57
C LEU A 66 10.82 -14.06 -9.59
N ASP A 67 11.59 -13.17 -8.99
CA ASP A 67 13.05 -13.28 -8.88
C ASP A 67 13.47 -14.49 -8.03
N ASP A 68 12.77 -14.77 -6.93
CA ASP A 68 13.01 -15.97 -6.11
C ASP A 68 12.77 -17.25 -6.91
N ARG A 69 11.71 -17.27 -7.74
CA ARG A 69 11.42 -18.40 -8.63
C ARG A 69 12.46 -18.55 -9.74
N ILE A 70 12.91 -17.44 -10.34
CA ILE A 70 13.97 -17.45 -11.36
C ILE A 70 15.28 -17.95 -10.75
N SER A 71 15.62 -17.49 -9.54
CA SER A 71 16.83 -17.92 -8.81
C SER A 71 16.78 -19.41 -8.43
N ALA A 72 15.62 -19.89 -7.97
CA ALA A 72 15.41 -21.31 -7.70
C ALA A 72 15.59 -22.16 -8.96
N MET A 73 15.08 -21.69 -10.11
CA MET A 73 15.22 -22.36 -11.39
C MET A 73 16.66 -22.35 -11.92
N ASP A 74 17.40 -21.23 -11.81
CA ASP A 74 18.83 -21.17 -12.18
C ASP A 74 19.69 -22.11 -11.33
N ASN A 75 19.42 -22.16 -10.01
CA ASN A 75 20.11 -23.08 -9.10
C ASN A 75 19.83 -24.55 -9.45
N TRP A 76 18.58 -24.90 -9.73
CA TRP A 76 18.21 -26.25 -10.17
C TRP A 76 18.94 -26.64 -11.46
N VAL A 77 18.91 -25.77 -12.49
CA VAL A 77 19.61 -26.02 -13.76
C VAL A 77 21.12 -26.21 -13.54
N ARG A 78 21.76 -25.37 -12.71
CA ARG A 78 23.20 -25.53 -12.39
C ARG A 78 23.51 -26.84 -11.69
N GLU A 79 22.65 -27.31 -10.80
CA GLU A 79 22.83 -28.61 -10.16
C GLU A 79 22.62 -29.77 -11.14
N GLU A 80 21.64 -29.66 -12.04
CA GLU A 80 21.38 -30.64 -13.09
C GLU A 80 22.58 -30.79 -14.05
N PHE A 81 23.19 -29.67 -14.46
CA PHE A 81 24.37 -29.65 -15.32
C PHE A 81 25.63 -30.20 -14.62
N LYS A 82 25.77 -30.02 -13.30
CA LYS A 82 26.87 -30.62 -12.53
C LYS A 82 26.77 -32.14 -12.42
N LYS A 83 25.55 -32.70 -12.51
CA LYS A 83 25.31 -34.14 -12.35
C LYS A 83 25.46 -34.95 -13.64
N ARG A 84 25.61 -34.31 -14.80
CA ARG A 84 25.87 -35.03 -16.06
C ARG A 84 27.37 -35.27 -16.24
N PRO A 85 27.86 -36.53 -16.21
CA PRO A 85 29.23 -36.83 -16.60
C PRO A 85 29.40 -36.50 -18.10
N LYS A 86 30.54 -35.86 -18.42
CA LYS A 86 30.98 -35.58 -19.79
C LYS A 86 31.10 -36.85 -20.62
#